data_AF-A0A960K650-F1
#
_entry.id   AF-A0A960K650-F1
#
_cell.length_a   1.000
_cell.length_b   1.000
_cell.length_c   1.000
_cell.angle_alpha   90.00
_cell.angle_beta   90.00
_cell.angle_gamma   90.00
#
_symmetry.space_group_name_H-M   'P 1'
#
loop_
_entity.id
_entity.type
_entity.pdbx_description
1 polymer ?
#
loop_
_entity_poly.entity_id
_entity_poly.type
_entity_poly.pdbx_seq_one_letter_code
_entity_poly.pdbx_strand_id
1 'polypeptide(L)'
;MLRPEQITAAGLFTAAGASLILSAILRLLDRLYRREYLSWWAWSWMAMCLHFVLGSTSLLLRPNAQYHAVPLVAASLALAAGLCQAACLLLGVLEIAHSRRLHARQEKALIWGLVGAGAGLSILALTTANSPWSQDFILESFRSLVMGGVFIISALALWRLTPWNHGIGRRLVCLAFLVYGLHQYQYFGVALASLVRRSFVNYSIYIGFIDVILQFIVGLGIVIWFLEEEREGVVLASRQIEHLAYHDSLTALPNRKLFLDRL
;
A
#
# COMPACT_ATOMS: atom_id res chain seq x y z
N MET A 1 23.27 -9.50 -25.16
CA MET A 1 23.12 -9.65 -23.69
C MET A 1 22.47 -8.40 -23.14
N LEU A 2 21.35 -8.53 -22.40
CA LEU A 2 20.70 -7.39 -21.74
C LEU A 2 21.62 -6.85 -20.64
N ARG A 3 21.69 -5.52 -20.48
CA ARG A 3 22.42 -4.90 -19.38
C ARG A 3 21.65 -5.15 -18.06
N PRO A 4 22.33 -5.29 -16.92
CA PRO A 4 21.67 -5.54 -15.62
C PRO A 4 20.59 -4.49 -15.29
N GLU A 5 20.84 -3.23 -15.66
CA GLU A 5 19.90 -2.11 -15.50
C GLU A 5 18.57 -2.30 -16.24
N GLN A 6 18.61 -2.94 -17.43
CA GLN A 6 17.41 -3.21 -18.22
C GLN A 6 16.55 -4.30 -17.57
N ILE A 7 17.17 -5.28 -16.93
CA ILE A 7 16.49 -6.36 -16.21
C ILE A 7 15.78 -5.79 -14.97
N THR A 8 16.48 -4.95 -14.20
CA THR A 8 15.88 -4.28 -13.04
C THR A 8 14.78 -3.31 -13.44
N ALA A 9 14.95 -2.54 -14.52
CA ALA A 9 13.91 -1.66 -15.03
C ALA A 9 12.66 -2.45 -15.48
N ALA A 10 12.84 -3.59 -16.14
CA ALA A 10 11.72 -4.45 -16.52
C ALA A 10 10.95 -4.99 -15.29
N GLY A 11 11.66 -5.36 -14.22
CA GLY A 11 11.04 -5.73 -12.95
C GLY A 11 10.21 -4.60 -12.34
N LEU A 12 10.76 -3.39 -12.30
CA LEU A 12 10.05 -2.20 -11.80
C LEU A 12 8.83 -1.84 -12.65
N PHE A 13 8.90 -1.95 -13.98
CA PHE A 13 7.73 -1.76 -14.84
C PHE A 13 6.65 -2.83 -14.61
N THR A 14 7.04 -4.06 -14.32
CA THR A 14 6.10 -5.13 -13.97
C THR A 14 5.36 -4.80 -12.67
N ALA A 15 6.09 -4.35 -11.65
CA ALA A 15 5.52 -3.91 -10.38
C ALA A 15 4.66 -2.64 -10.54
N ALA A 16 5.03 -1.72 -11.44
CA ALA A 16 4.21 -0.57 -11.79
C ALA A 16 2.87 -1.01 -12.41
N GLY A 17 2.90 -1.96 -13.35
CA GLY A 17 1.69 -2.53 -13.94
C GLY A 17 0.77 -3.18 -12.90
N ALA A 18 1.33 -3.99 -11.99
CA ALA A 18 0.57 -4.59 -10.89
C ALA A 18 -0.06 -3.53 -9.97
N SER A 19 0.67 -2.44 -9.71
CA SER A 19 0.20 -1.30 -8.90
C SER A 19 -0.94 -0.55 -9.55
N LEU A 20 -0.85 -0.34 -10.85
CA LEU A 20 -1.91 0.31 -11.62
C LEU A 20 -3.17 -0.55 -11.64
N ILE A 21 -3.03 -1.85 -11.89
CA ILE A 21 -4.16 -2.79 -11.88
C ILE A 21 -4.85 -2.78 -10.51
N LEU A 22 -4.08 -2.89 -9.42
CA LEU A 22 -4.64 -2.90 -8.08
C LEU A 22 -5.32 -1.56 -7.72
N SER A 23 -4.70 -0.44 -8.08
CA SER A 23 -5.30 0.89 -7.94
C SER A 23 -6.63 1.00 -8.69
N ALA A 24 -6.69 0.52 -9.93
CA ALA A 24 -7.91 0.53 -10.75
C ALA A 24 -9.02 -0.33 -10.14
N ILE A 25 -8.69 -1.54 -9.66
CA ILE A 25 -9.65 -2.43 -8.99
C ILE A 25 -10.22 -1.76 -7.75
N LEU A 26 -9.37 -1.22 -6.88
CA LEU A 26 -9.82 -0.56 -5.66
C LEU A 26 -10.64 0.69 -5.95
N ARG A 27 -10.29 1.45 -7.00
CA ARG A 27 -11.06 2.61 -7.43
C ARG A 27 -12.43 2.23 -8.00
N LEU A 28 -12.53 1.09 -8.67
CA LEU A 28 -13.80 0.54 -9.13
C LEU A 28 -14.68 0.11 -7.96
N LEU A 29 -14.11 -0.59 -6.97
CA LEU A 29 -14.81 -1.00 -5.75
C LEU A 29 -15.27 0.23 -4.94
N ASP A 30 -14.42 1.24 -4.80
CA ASP A 30 -14.77 2.53 -4.19
C ASP A 30 -15.98 3.18 -4.88
N ARG A 31 -16.03 3.20 -6.21
CA ARG A 31 -17.18 3.75 -6.95
C ARG A 31 -18.46 2.94 -6.77
N LEU A 32 -18.35 1.61 -6.69
CA LEU A 32 -19.49 0.72 -6.56
C LEU A 32 -20.09 0.77 -5.15
N TYR A 33 -19.24 0.79 -4.11
CA TYR A 33 -19.65 0.62 -2.72
C TYR A 33 -19.50 1.87 -1.84
N ARG A 34 -18.91 2.95 -2.37
CA ARG A 34 -18.73 4.26 -1.72
C ARG A 34 -18.03 4.20 -0.36
N ARG A 35 -17.03 3.33 -0.23
CA ARG A 35 -16.20 3.19 0.98
C ARG A 35 -14.93 4.03 0.85
N GLU A 36 -14.84 5.07 1.66
CA GLU A 36 -13.77 6.08 1.55
C GLU A 36 -12.35 5.54 1.78
N TYR A 37 -12.18 4.53 2.65
CA TYR A 37 -10.88 3.91 2.88
C TYR A 37 -10.30 3.27 1.60
N LEU A 38 -11.15 2.78 0.69
CA LEU A 38 -10.74 2.22 -0.59
C LEU A 38 -10.18 3.29 -1.53
N SER A 39 -10.69 4.53 -1.46
CA SER A 39 -10.16 5.66 -2.22
C SER A 39 -8.71 5.96 -1.80
N TRP A 40 -8.43 6.04 -0.50
CA TRP A 40 -7.07 6.28 -0.01
C TRP A 40 -6.11 5.16 -0.38
N TRP A 41 -6.55 3.91 -0.28
CA TRP A 41 -5.75 2.78 -0.71
C TRP A 41 -5.51 2.79 -2.21
N ALA A 42 -6.52 3.09 -3.03
CA ALA A 42 -6.33 3.25 -4.48
C ALA A 42 -5.29 4.33 -4.80
N TRP A 43 -5.35 5.49 -4.14
CA TRP A 43 -4.33 6.54 -4.29
C TRP A 43 -2.93 6.10 -3.85
N SER A 44 -2.83 5.29 -2.78
CA SER A 44 -1.56 4.71 -2.35
C SER A 44 -0.94 3.84 -3.46
N TRP A 45 -1.71 2.93 -4.07
CA TRP A 45 -1.22 2.09 -5.16
C TRP A 45 -0.92 2.89 -6.45
N MET A 46 -1.66 3.97 -6.71
CA MET A 46 -1.35 4.87 -7.81
C MET A 46 -0.01 5.59 -7.58
N ALA A 47 0.24 6.04 -6.36
CA ALA A 47 1.51 6.65 -5.96
C ALA A 47 2.67 5.63 -6.05
N MET A 48 2.43 4.36 -5.72
CA MET A 48 3.41 3.28 -5.93
C MET A 48 3.73 3.06 -7.41
N CYS A 49 2.71 3.05 -8.28
CA CYS A 49 2.91 2.98 -9.73
C CYS A 49 3.79 4.13 -10.22
N LEU A 50 3.49 5.35 -9.79
CA LEU A 50 4.26 6.54 -10.17
C LEU A 50 5.71 6.44 -9.67
N HIS A 51 5.92 5.98 -8.43
CA HIS A 51 7.25 5.72 -7.87
C HIS A 51 8.06 4.77 -8.76
N PHE A 52 7.49 3.62 -9.15
CA PHE A 52 8.20 2.64 -9.98
C PHE A 52 8.49 3.14 -11.40
N VAL A 53 7.57 3.86 -12.03
CA VAL A 53 7.80 4.45 -13.36
C VAL A 53 8.92 5.48 -13.31
N LEU A 54 8.90 6.38 -12.32
CA LEU A 54 9.93 7.41 -12.16
C LEU A 54 11.28 6.81 -11.77
N GLY A 55 11.30 5.81 -10.89
CA GLY A 55 12.50 5.07 -10.52
C GLY A 55 13.13 4.35 -11.72
N SER A 56 12.31 3.66 -12.52
CA SER A 56 12.76 2.99 -13.75
C SER A 56 13.34 3.99 -14.76
N THR A 57 12.66 5.12 -14.92
CA THR A 57 13.10 6.19 -15.83
C THR A 57 14.42 6.80 -15.37
N SER A 58 14.57 7.06 -14.06
CA SER A 58 15.83 7.51 -13.47
C SER A 58 16.96 6.51 -13.74
N LEU A 59 16.69 5.20 -13.60
CA LEU A 59 17.69 4.16 -13.83
C LEU A 59 18.15 4.11 -15.30
N LEU A 60 17.20 4.14 -16.25
CA LEU A 60 17.49 4.04 -17.68
C LEU A 60 18.19 5.28 -18.26
N LEU A 61 17.99 6.45 -17.66
CA LEU A 61 18.60 7.70 -18.13
C LEU A 61 20.06 7.88 -17.68
N ARG A 62 20.51 7.16 -16.64
CA ARG A 62 21.87 7.32 -16.08
C ARG A 62 23.02 7.06 -17.04
N PRO A 63 23.02 6.00 -17.87
CA PRO A 63 24.17 5.69 -18.72
C PRO A 63 24.43 6.75 -19.79
N ASN A 64 23.41 7.53 -20.16
CA ASN A 64 23.44 8.48 -21.26
C ASN A 64 23.45 9.95 -20.79
N ALA A 65 23.26 10.21 -19.50
CA ALA A 65 23.13 11.56 -18.97
C ALA A 65 24.50 12.21 -18.73
N GLN A 66 25.01 12.92 -19.74
CA GLN A 66 26.06 13.94 -19.55
C GLN A 66 25.58 15.09 -18.62
N TYR A 67 24.25 15.23 -18.42
CA TYR A 67 23.63 16.18 -17.51
C TYR A 67 22.98 15.47 -16.31
N HIS A 68 23.60 15.61 -15.13
CA HIS A 68 23.24 14.92 -13.88
C HIS A 68 21.85 15.29 -13.31
N ALA A 69 21.20 16.33 -13.83
CA ALA A 69 19.96 16.87 -13.24
C ALA A 69 18.71 16.02 -13.54
N VAL A 70 18.58 15.43 -14.73
CA VAL A 70 17.33 14.74 -15.12
C VAL A 70 17.09 13.45 -14.34
N PRO A 71 18.07 12.51 -14.23
CA PRO A 71 17.88 11.28 -13.46
C PRO A 71 17.62 11.57 -11.98
N LEU A 72 18.21 12.64 -11.46
CA LEU A 72 18.05 13.09 -10.09
C LEU A 72 16.65 13.67 -9.81
N VAL A 73 16.14 14.52 -10.70
CA VAL A 73 14.76 15.02 -10.58
C VAL A 73 13.78 13.84 -10.62
N ALA A 74 13.99 12.88 -11.52
CA ALA A 74 13.18 11.66 -11.57
C ALA A 74 13.26 10.85 -10.26
N ALA A 75 14.45 10.68 -9.67
CA ALA A 75 14.63 9.99 -8.40
C ALA A 75 13.96 10.74 -7.22
N SER A 76 14.05 12.07 -7.21
CA SER A 76 13.44 12.91 -6.18
C SER A 76 11.91 12.84 -6.24
N LEU A 77 11.34 12.89 -7.45
CA LEU A 77 9.92 12.70 -7.68
C LEU A 77 9.48 11.26 -7.33
N ALA A 78 10.31 10.26 -7.62
CA ALA A 78 10.04 8.88 -7.21
C ALA A 78 10.00 8.76 -5.68
N LEU A 79 10.91 9.39 -4.95
CA LEU A 79 10.89 9.43 -3.49
C LEU A 79 9.61 10.10 -2.96
N ALA A 80 9.25 11.26 -3.50
CA ALA A 80 8.02 11.97 -3.12
C ALA A 80 6.77 11.10 -3.35
N ALA A 81 6.70 10.40 -4.48
CA ALA A 81 5.62 9.46 -4.78
C ALA A 81 5.60 8.29 -3.77
N GLY A 82 6.75 7.72 -3.42
CA GLY A 82 6.85 6.66 -2.41
C GLY A 82 6.42 7.11 -1.01
N LEU A 83 6.75 8.34 -0.60
CA LEU A 83 6.30 8.89 0.68
C LEU A 83 4.80 9.23 0.67
N CYS A 84 4.29 9.69 -0.47
CA CYS A 84 2.85 9.90 -0.68
C CYS A 84 2.08 8.57 -0.57
N GLN A 85 2.61 7.48 -1.15
CA GLN A 85 2.06 6.14 -0.98
C GLN A 85 1.95 5.78 0.51
N ALA A 86 3.00 5.99 1.29
CA ALA A 86 3.03 5.72 2.73
C ALA A 86 1.94 6.51 3.47
N ALA A 87 1.82 7.81 3.17
CA ALA A 87 0.80 8.68 3.75
C ALA A 87 -0.62 8.16 3.46
N CYS A 88 -0.93 7.88 2.19
CA CYS A 88 -2.24 7.41 1.77
C CYS A 88 -2.59 6.05 2.39
N LEU A 89 -1.63 5.15 2.52
CA LEU A 89 -1.85 3.84 3.15
C LEU A 89 -2.21 3.99 4.63
N LEU A 90 -1.44 4.82 5.35
CA LEU A 90 -1.66 5.10 6.76
C LEU A 90 -3.02 5.77 6.99
N LEU A 91 -3.38 6.75 6.15
CA LEU A 91 -4.68 7.44 6.21
C LEU A 91 -5.85 6.46 6.05
N GLY A 92 -5.78 5.55 5.07
CA GLY A 92 -6.82 4.54 4.89
C GLY A 92 -6.98 3.63 6.11
N VAL A 93 -5.88 3.25 6.77
CA VAL A 93 -5.92 2.44 8.00
C VAL A 93 -6.46 3.23 9.20
N LEU A 94 -6.10 4.51 9.33
CA LEU A 94 -6.60 5.38 10.38
C LEU A 94 -8.10 5.64 10.25
N GLU A 95 -8.61 5.73 9.03
CA GLU A 95 -10.04 5.87 8.76
C GLU A 95 -10.82 4.62 9.18
N ILE A 96 -10.29 3.42 8.88
CA ILE A 96 -10.83 2.16 9.40
C ILE A 96 -10.80 2.14 10.93
N ALA A 97 -9.74 2.68 11.55
CA ALA A 97 -9.58 2.67 13.00
C ALA A 97 -10.56 3.58 13.75
N HIS A 98 -10.83 4.76 13.22
CA HIS A 98 -11.62 5.78 13.93
C HIS A 98 -13.08 5.84 13.47
N SER A 99 -13.47 5.14 12.41
CA SER A 99 -14.81 5.19 11.80
C SER A 99 -15.30 6.63 11.55
N ARG A 100 -14.37 7.57 11.41
CA ARG A 100 -14.60 9.01 11.24
C ARG A 100 -13.61 9.52 10.21
N ARG A 101 -14.10 10.40 9.32
CA ARG A 101 -13.25 11.16 8.41
C ARG A 101 -12.27 11.99 9.24
N LEU A 102 -10.99 11.93 8.90
CA LEU A 102 -9.99 12.79 9.52
C LEU A 102 -10.27 14.25 9.13
N HIS A 103 -9.83 15.18 9.99
CA HIS A 103 -9.94 16.59 9.63
C HIS A 103 -9.02 16.89 8.43
N ALA A 104 -9.55 17.55 7.40
CA ALA A 104 -8.82 17.88 6.17
C ALA A 104 -7.48 18.60 6.39
N ARG A 105 -7.31 19.29 7.52
CA ARG A 105 -6.05 19.94 7.92
C ARG A 105 -4.97 18.91 8.31
N GLN A 106 -5.33 17.85 9.02
CA GLN A 106 -4.40 16.79 9.44
C GLN A 106 -3.98 15.94 8.24
N GLU A 107 -4.91 15.62 7.34
CA GLU A 107 -4.63 14.92 6.08
C GLU A 107 -3.62 15.68 5.22
N LYS A 108 -3.91 16.98 4.97
CA LYS A 108 -3.01 17.85 4.21
C LYS A 108 -1.67 18.02 4.90
N ALA A 109 -1.64 18.19 6.23
CA ALA A 109 -0.40 18.34 6.98
C ALA A 109 0.47 17.07 6.90
N LEU A 110 -0.12 15.88 6.96
CA LEU A 110 0.62 14.62 6.83
C LEU A 110 1.20 14.46 5.43
N ILE A 111 0.40 14.69 4.38
CA ILE A 111 0.84 14.56 3.00
C ILE A 111 1.93 15.60 2.68
N TRP A 112 1.67 16.88 2.97
CA TRP A 112 2.66 17.94 2.72
C TRP A 112 3.90 17.81 3.60
N GLY A 113 3.76 17.32 4.83
CA GLY A 113 4.89 17.03 5.71
C GLY A 113 5.80 15.93 5.14
N LEU A 114 5.22 14.85 4.63
CA LEU A 114 5.97 13.75 4.01
C LEU A 114 6.57 14.13 2.66
N VAL A 115 5.84 14.86 1.81
CA VAL A 115 6.38 15.40 0.56
C VAL A 115 7.51 16.41 0.84
N GLY A 116 7.33 17.29 1.83
CA GLY A 116 8.34 18.24 2.27
C GLY A 116 9.59 17.55 2.82
N ALA A 117 9.43 16.48 3.61
CA ALA A 117 10.54 15.65 4.06
C ALA A 117 11.28 14.99 2.89
N GLY A 118 10.56 14.48 1.89
CA GLY A 118 11.14 13.93 0.65
C GLY A 118 11.94 14.97 -0.14
N ALA A 119 11.42 16.19 -0.28
CA ALA A 119 12.12 17.30 -0.92
C ALA A 119 13.38 17.69 -0.14
N GLY A 120 13.27 17.82 1.20
CA GLY A 120 14.41 18.12 2.08
C GLY A 120 15.50 17.06 1.99
N LEU A 121 15.13 15.78 1.96
CA LEU A 121 16.08 14.68 1.80
C LEU A 121 16.73 14.68 0.42
N SER A 122 15.98 15.02 -0.63
CA SER A 122 16.53 15.14 -1.99
C SER A 122 17.59 16.24 -2.08
N ILE A 123 17.35 17.37 -1.42
CA ILE A 123 18.33 18.47 -1.29
C ILE A 123 19.54 18.03 -0.47
N LEU A 124 19.34 17.30 0.62
CA LEU A 124 20.44 16.78 1.44
C LEU A 124 21.29 15.77 0.67
N ALA A 125 20.67 14.88 -0.10
CA ALA A 125 21.38 13.94 -0.97
C ALA A 125 22.22 14.69 -2.00
N LEU A 126 21.72 15.79 -2.56
CA LEU A 126 22.48 16.64 -3.48
C LEU A 126 23.73 17.28 -2.87
N THR A 127 23.64 17.72 -1.62
CA THR A 127 24.73 18.48 -0.98
C THR A 127 25.78 17.61 -0.30
N THR A 128 25.42 16.40 0.12
CA THR A 128 26.28 15.53 0.94
C THR A 128 26.90 14.37 0.18
N ALA A 129 26.29 13.94 -0.92
CA ALA A 129 26.70 12.73 -1.61
C ALA A 129 27.56 13.06 -2.83
N ASN A 130 28.87 12.78 -2.69
CA ASN A 130 29.89 13.01 -3.71
C ASN A 130 29.85 11.98 -4.86
N SER A 131 29.05 10.92 -4.72
CA SER A 131 28.90 9.87 -5.72
C SER A 131 27.40 9.61 -5.98
N PRO A 132 27.00 9.33 -7.24
CA PRO A 132 25.64 8.90 -7.57
C PRO A 132 25.19 7.71 -6.72
N TRP A 133 26.12 6.83 -6.36
CA TRP A 133 25.82 5.67 -5.52
C TRP A 133 25.40 6.04 -4.09
N SER A 134 26.08 7.01 -3.47
CA SER A 134 25.72 7.49 -2.13
C SER A 134 24.39 8.23 -2.12
N GLN A 135 24.01 8.88 -3.24
CA GLN A 135 22.71 9.54 -3.37
C GLN A 135 21.58 8.52 -3.33
N ASP A 136 21.66 7.47 -4.14
CA ASP A 136 20.63 6.43 -4.19
C ASP A 136 20.52 5.68 -2.89
N PHE A 137 21.66 5.41 -2.26
CA PHE A 137 21.68 4.78 -0.97
C PHE A 137 20.87 5.60 0.04
N ILE A 138 21.06 6.92 0.12
CA ILE A 138 20.33 7.78 1.07
C ILE A 138 18.83 7.78 0.76
N LEU A 139 18.47 8.01 -0.50
CA LEU A 139 17.07 8.15 -0.91
C LEU A 139 16.29 6.83 -0.75
N GLU A 140 16.86 5.72 -1.21
CA GLU A 140 16.20 4.41 -1.18
C GLU A 140 16.19 3.79 0.22
N SER A 141 17.26 4.00 1.01
CA SER A 141 17.30 3.52 2.41
C SER A 141 16.28 4.26 3.27
N PHE A 142 16.16 5.58 3.11
CA PHE A 142 15.15 6.34 3.85
C PHE A 142 13.73 5.91 3.47
N ARG A 143 13.47 5.74 2.17
CA ARG A 143 12.16 5.28 1.68
C ARG A 143 11.80 3.92 2.27
N SER A 144 12.69 2.94 2.15
CA SER A 144 12.47 1.58 2.65
C SER A 144 12.27 1.54 4.17
N LEU A 145 12.99 2.38 4.93
CA LEU A 145 12.79 2.53 6.38
C LEU A 145 11.38 3.06 6.71
N VAL A 146 10.95 4.14 6.04
CA VAL A 146 9.63 4.73 6.25
C VAL A 146 8.52 3.77 5.83
N MET A 147 8.64 3.17 4.65
CA MET A 147 7.66 2.22 4.12
C MET A 147 7.55 0.96 5.00
N GLY A 148 8.67 0.42 5.47
CA GLY A 148 8.70 -0.70 6.41
C GLY A 148 7.94 -0.37 7.70
N GLY A 149 8.21 0.80 8.27
CA GLY A 149 7.51 1.29 9.46
C GLY A 149 6.00 1.46 9.23
N VAL A 150 5.60 2.11 8.14
CA VAL A 150 4.19 2.32 7.81
C VAL A 150 3.46 1.00 7.63
N PHE A 151 4.00 0.05 6.87
CA PHE A 151 3.36 -1.25 6.67
C PHE A 151 3.23 -2.06 7.96
N ILE A 152 4.25 -2.07 8.84
CA ILE A 152 4.15 -2.76 10.14
C ILE A 152 3.15 -2.06 11.06
N ILE A 153 3.18 -0.73 11.15
CA ILE A 153 2.22 0.04 11.96
C ILE A 153 0.79 -0.24 11.47
N SER A 154 0.57 -0.26 10.15
CA SER A 154 -0.71 -0.57 9.55
C SER A 154 -1.16 -2.00 9.84
N ALA A 155 -0.26 -2.99 9.77
CA ALA A 155 -0.55 -4.37 10.13
C ALA A 155 -0.96 -4.50 11.61
N LEU A 156 -0.20 -3.88 12.52
CA LEU A 156 -0.48 -3.90 13.96
C LEU A 156 -1.77 -3.16 14.31
N ALA A 157 -2.05 -2.03 13.66
CA ALA A 157 -3.30 -1.29 13.82
C ALA A 157 -4.49 -2.14 13.40
N LEU A 158 -4.45 -2.73 12.19
CA LEU A 158 -5.51 -3.61 11.70
C LEU A 158 -5.72 -4.83 12.61
N TRP A 159 -4.63 -5.41 13.13
CA TRP A 159 -4.69 -6.52 14.07
C TRP A 159 -5.41 -6.16 15.37
N ARG A 160 -5.12 -4.99 15.95
CA ARG A 160 -5.74 -4.52 17.20
C ARG A 160 -7.23 -4.17 17.05
N LEU A 161 -7.62 -3.72 15.86
CA LEU A 161 -8.99 -3.28 15.58
C LEU A 161 -9.97 -4.44 15.37
N THR A 162 -9.55 -5.70 15.51
CA THR A 162 -10.40 -6.84 15.15
C THR A 162 -10.41 -7.92 16.21
N PRO A 163 -11.59 -8.42 16.63
CA PRO A 163 -11.66 -9.72 17.28
C PRO A 163 -11.26 -10.81 16.27
N TRP A 164 -10.34 -11.69 16.67
CA TRP A 164 -9.70 -12.72 15.83
C TRP A 164 -10.70 -13.58 15.01
N ASN A 165 -11.96 -13.65 15.42
CA ASN A 165 -12.98 -14.50 14.82
C ASN A 165 -13.59 -14.02 13.49
N HIS A 166 -13.28 -12.80 13.02
CA HIS A 166 -13.82 -12.30 11.75
C HIS A 166 -12.81 -12.41 10.61
N GLY A 167 -13.14 -13.31 9.68
CA GLY A 167 -12.72 -13.33 8.29
C GLY A 167 -11.28 -13.72 7.95
N ILE A 168 -11.14 -14.55 6.90
CA ILE A 168 -9.83 -14.97 6.37
C ILE A 168 -9.15 -13.80 5.65
N GLY A 169 -9.93 -12.93 4.99
CA GLY A 169 -9.40 -11.82 4.21
C GLY A 169 -8.58 -10.84 5.04
N ARG A 170 -9.10 -10.43 6.21
CA ARG A 170 -8.44 -9.45 7.06
C ARG A 170 -7.14 -9.98 7.68
N ARG A 171 -7.10 -11.25 8.08
CA ARG A 171 -5.86 -11.91 8.54
C ARG A 171 -4.82 -11.97 7.43
N LEU A 172 -5.24 -12.27 6.20
CA LEU A 172 -4.37 -12.29 5.05
C LEU A 172 -3.77 -10.90 4.77
N VAL A 173 -4.56 -9.82 4.82
CA VAL A 173 -4.06 -8.44 4.68
C VAL A 173 -3.07 -8.09 5.79
N CYS A 174 -3.38 -8.40 7.05
CA CYS A 174 -2.47 -8.10 8.17
C CYS A 174 -1.13 -8.81 8.00
N LEU A 175 -1.15 -10.10 7.65
CA LEU A 175 0.06 -10.88 7.41
C LEU A 175 0.82 -10.36 6.19
N ALA A 176 0.12 -10.04 5.11
CA ALA A 176 0.72 -9.49 3.90
C ALA A 176 1.40 -8.14 4.16
N PHE A 177 0.77 -7.23 4.91
CA PHE A 177 1.36 -5.97 5.33
C PHE A 177 2.58 -6.18 6.23
N LEU A 178 2.52 -7.13 7.18
CA LEU A 178 3.65 -7.43 8.05
C LEU A 178 4.84 -7.99 7.26
N VAL A 179 4.59 -8.93 6.35
CA VAL A 179 5.64 -9.52 5.49
C VAL A 179 6.19 -8.45 4.54
N TYR A 180 5.34 -7.61 3.95
CA TYR A 180 5.78 -6.49 3.11
C TYR A 180 6.64 -5.50 3.90
N GLY A 181 6.24 -5.15 5.12
CA GLY A 181 7.01 -4.27 5.99
C GLY A 181 8.38 -4.85 6.37
N LEU A 182 8.44 -6.14 6.70
CA LEU A 182 9.71 -6.85 6.91
C LEU A 182 10.57 -6.89 5.65
N HIS A 183 9.96 -7.08 4.48
CA HIS A 183 10.64 -7.04 3.20
C HIS A 183 11.28 -5.66 2.92
N GLN A 184 10.59 -4.57 3.26
CA GLN A 184 11.16 -3.22 3.16
C GLN A 184 12.33 -3.00 4.15
N TYR A 185 12.28 -3.55 5.36
CA TYR A 185 13.45 -3.52 6.26
C TYR A 185 14.61 -4.37 5.76
N GLN A 186 14.33 -5.47 5.07
CA GLN A 186 15.38 -6.25 4.39
C GLN A 186 16.06 -5.42 3.30
N TYR A 187 15.31 -4.64 2.51
CA TYR A 187 15.87 -3.68 1.54
C TYR A 187 16.83 -2.69 2.22
N PHE A 188 16.41 -2.09 3.34
CA PHE A 188 17.24 -1.21 4.14
C PHE A 188 18.51 -1.90 4.65
N GLY A 189 18.39 -3.13 5.16
CA GLY A 189 19.51 -3.93 5.65
C GLY A 189 20.53 -4.29 4.55
N VAL A 190 20.04 -4.64 3.35
CA VAL A 190 20.90 -4.91 2.18
C VAL A 190 21.60 -3.64 1.71
N ALA A 191 20.89 -2.51 1.68
CA ALA A 191 21.49 -1.22 1.36
C ALA A 191 22.60 -0.90 2.37
N LEU A 192 22.34 -1.03 3.68
CA LEU A 192 23.31 -0.74 4.73
C LEU A 192 24.54 -1.67 4.66
N ALA A 193 24.32 -2.96 4.41
CA ALA A 193 25.40 -3.92 4.21
C ALA A 193 26.26 -3.57 2.98
N SER A 194 25.63 -3.08 1.91
CA SER A 194 26.32 -2.62 0.70
C SER A 194 27.18 -1.38 0.98
N LEU A 195 26.72 -0.48 1.86
CA LEU A 195 27.49 0.67 2.32
C LEU A 195 28.78 0.24 3.03
N VAL A 196 28.66 -0.71 3.97
CA VAL A 196 29.78 -1.21 4.79
C VAL A 196 30.78 -2.01 3.95
N ARG A 197 30.30 -2.90 3.06
CA ARG A 197 31.16 -3.81 2.29
C ARG A 197 31.71 -3.20 1.01
N ARG A 198 31.25 -2.01 0.60
CA ARG A 198 31.59 -1.34 -0.68
C ARG A 198 31.45 -2.26 -1.90
N SER A 199 30.54 -3.23 -1.84
CA SER A 199 30.35 -4.25 -2.87
C SER A 199 28.86 -4.45 -3.11
N PHE A 200 28.47 -4.56 -4.38
CA PHE A 200 27.10 -4.83 -4.76
C PHE A 200 26.81 -6.31 -4.64
N VAL A 201 25.92 -6.64 -3.74
CA VAL A 201 25.30 -7.96 -3.71
C VAL A 201 24.23 -7.98 -4.79
N ASN A 202 24.46 -8.71 -5.88
CA ASN A 202 23.59 -8.74 -7.06
C ASN A 202 22.30 -9.56 -6.81
N TYR A 203 21.52 -9.14 -5.83
CA TYR A 203 20.26 -9.76 -5.41
C TYR A 203 19.03 -9.08 -6.02
N SER A 204 19.18 -7.97 -6.74
CA SER A 204 18.07 -7.11 -7.19
C SER A 204 16.97 -7.84 -7.97
N ILE A 205 17.31 -8.88 -8.73
CA ILE A 205 16.33 -9.66 -9.53
C ILE A 205 15.36 -10.42 -8.61
N TYR A 206 15.87 -11.07 -7.57
CA TYR A 206 15.04 -11.85 -6.65
C TYR A 206 14.11 -10.94 -5.83
N ILE A 207 14.62 -9.77 -5.45
CA ILE A 207 13.88 -8.85 -4.59
C ILE A 207 12.70 -8.23 -5.35
N GLY A 208 12.91 -7.79 -6.61
CA GLY A 208 11.81 -7.27 -7.44
C GLY A 208 10.72 -8.30 -7.75
N PHE A 209 11.06 -9.59 -7.83
CA PHE A 209 10.05 -10.65 -8.00
C PHE A 209 9.20 -10.84 -6.73
N ILE A 210 9.83 -10.77 -5.55
CA ILE A 210 9.14 -10.85 -4.26
C ILE A 210 8.17 -9.66 -4.11
N ASP A 211 8.58 -8.45 -4.52
CA ASP A 211 7.69 -7.27 -4.49
C ASP A 211 6.39 -7.52 -5.25
N VAL A 212 6.45 -8.06 -6.46
CA VAL A 212 5.27 -8.36 -7.29
C VAL A 212 4.37 -9.40 -6.62
N ILE A 213 4.96 -10.47 -6.06
CA ILE A 213 4.20 -11.50 -5.34
C ILE A 213 3.51 -10.90 -4.12
N LEU A 214 4.25 -10.16 -3.29
CA LEU A 214 3.69 -9.57 -2.07
C LEU A 214 2.59 -8.56 -2.40
N GLN A 215 2.80 -7.75 -3.44
CA GLN A 215 1.78 -6.85 -3.96
C GLN A 215 0.51 -7.59 -4.39
N PHE A 216 0.65 -8.72 -5.07
CA PHE A 216 -0.49 -9.54 -5.45
C PHE A 216 -1.21 -10.12 -4.23
N ILE A 217 -0.48 -10.66 -3.26
CA ILE A 217 -1.04 -11.18 -2.00
C ILE A 217 -1.79 -10.09 -1.25
N VAL A 218 -1.21 -8.89 -1.16
CA VAL A 218 -1.86 -7.75 -0.53
C VAL A 218 -3.15 -7.39 -1.27
N GLY A 219 -3.09 -7.24 -2.60
CA GLY A 219 -4.26 -6.89 -3.39
C GLY A 219 -5.39 -7.91 -3.28
N LEU A 220 -5.06 -9.19 -3.37
CA LEU A 220 -6.00 -10.29 -3.19
C LEU A 220 -6.57 -10.30 -1.77
N GLY A 221 -5.74 -10.08 -0.75
CA GLY A 221 -6.18 -9.96 0.63
C GLY A 221 -7.20 -8.85 0.82
N ILE A 222 -6.97 -7.68 0.23
CA ILE A 222 -7.90 -6.54 0.31
C ILE A 222 -9.23 -6.90 -0.37
N VAL A 223 -9.18 -7.49 -1.57
CA VAL A 223 -10.40 -7.89 -2.29
C VAL A 223 -11.18 -8.96 -1.53
N ILE A 224 -10.52 -9.98 -0.98
CA ILE A 224 -11.17 -11.02 -0.18
C ILE A 224 -11.79 -10.40 1.07
N TRP A 225 -11.04 -9.56 1.78
CA TRP A 225 -11.56 -8.87 2.95
C TRP A 225 -12.81 -8.05 2.61
N PHE A 226 -12.77 -7.31 1.51
CA PHE A 226 -13.89 -6.54 1.02
C PHE A 226 -15.12 -7.42 0.69
N LEU A 227 -14.94 -8.51 -0.05
CA LEU A 227 -16.02 -9.45 -0.39
C LEU A 227 -16.63 -10.11 0.85
N GLU A 228 -15.81 -10.35 1.87
CA GLU A 228 -16.25 -10.91 3.14
C GLU A 228 -17.11 -9.92 3.92
N GLU A 229 -16.74 -8.63 3.96
CA GLU A 229 -17.57 -7.56 4.55
C GLU A 229 -18.93 -7.43 3.83
N GLU A 230 -18.95 -7.50 2.50
CA GLU A 230 -20.20 -7.45 1.74
C GLU A 230 -21.07 -8.69 1.98
N ARG A 231 -20.47 -9.87 2.04
CA ARG A 231 -21.19 -11.12 2.36
C ARG A 231 -21.82 -11.05 3.75
N GLU A 232 -21.09 -10.56 4.75
CA GLU A 232 -21.59 -10.38 6.11
C GLU A 232 -22.77 -9.38 6.13
N GLY A 233 -22.67 -8.27 5.40
CA GLY A 233 -23.76 -7.30 5.24
C GLY A 233 -25.03 -7.90 4.66
N VAL A 234 -24.92 -8.72 3.60
CA VAL A 234 -26.06 -9.40 2.97
C VAL A 234 -26.70 -10.42 3.93
N VAL A 235 -25.90 -11.19 4.67
CA VAL A 235 -26.41 -12.17 5.64
C VAL A 235 -27.17 -11.47 6.77
N LEU A 236 -26.66 -10.35 7.28
CA LEU A 236 -27.34 -9.57 8.32
C LEU A 236 -28.67 -8.98 7.82
N ALA A 237 -28.69 -8.42 6.60
CA ALA A 237 -29.93 -7.93 5.99
C ALA A 237 -30.97 -9.04 5.80
N SER A 238 -30.52 -10.23 5.35
CA SER A 238 -31.41 -11.40 5.20
C SER A 238 -32.00 -11.84 6.54
N ARG A 239 -31.19 -11.90 7.61
CA ARG A 239 -31.69 -12.23 8.96
C ARG A 239 -32.68 -11.20 9.48
N GLN A 240 -32.49 -9.93 9.15
CA GLN A 240 -33.42 -8.89 9.55
C GLN A 240 -34.75 -8.96 8.80
N ILE A 241 -34.74 -9.31 7.51
CA ILE A 241 -35.95 -9.60 6.74
C ILE A 241 -36.67 -10.83 7.29
N GLU A 242 -35.93 -11.89 7.62
CA GLU A 242 -36.47 -13.11 8.24
C GLU A 242 -37.13 -12.78 9.59
N HIS A 243 -36.46 -12.01 10.44
CA HIS A 243 -37.01 -11.56 11.71
C HIS A 243 -38.29 -10.72 11.52
N LEU A 244 -38.33 -9.81 10.54
CA LEU A 244 -39.53 -9.02 10.21
C LEU A 244 -40.66 -9.85 9.57
N ALA A 245 -40.34 -10.93 8.87
CA ALA A 245 -41.34 -11.84 8.30
C ALA A 245 -42.00 -12.69 9.40
N TYR A 246 -41.24 -13.09 10.42
CA TYR A 246 -41.72 -13.92 11.52
C TYR A 246 -42.25 -13.15 12.73
N HIS A 247 -41.93 -11.86 12.89
CA HIS A 247 -42.46 -11.01 13.96
C HIS A 247 -43.19 -9.79 13.40
N ASP A 248 -44.44 -9.60 13.82
CA ASP A 248 -45.23 -8.43 13.43
C ASP A 248 -44.64 -7.15 14.03
N SER A 249 -44.28 -6.18 13.18
CA SER A 249 -43.61 -4.94 13.57
C SER A 249 -44.43 -4.05 14.52
N LEU A 250 -45.75 -4.23 14.57
CA LEU A 250 -46.65 -3.44 15.43
C LEU A 250 -46.85 -4.03 16.83
N THR A 251 -46.61 -5.33 17.02
CA THR A 251 -46.91 -6.03 18.29
C THR A 251 -45.74 -6.85 18.83
N ALA A 252 -44.65 -7.01 18.07
CA ALA A 252 -43.52 -7.92 18.32
C ALA A 252 -43.92 -9.40 18.51
N LEU A 253 -45.19 -9.75 18.31
CA LEU A 253 -45.71 -11.10 18.44
C LEU A 253 -45.39 -11.93 17.18
N PRO A 254 -45.24 -13.26 17.34
CA PRO A 254 -44.99 -14.15 16.22
C PRO A 254 -46.14 -14.11 15.20
N ASN A 255 -45.78 -13.97 13.94
CA ASN A 255 -46.69 -13.79 12.82
C ASN A 255 -47.49 -15.08 12.53
N ARG A 256 -48.72 -14.97 12.00
CA ARG A 256 -49.65 -16.09 11.76
C ARG A 256 -49.04 -17.23 10.93
N LYS A 257 -48.06 -16.91 10.07
CA LYS A 257 -47.29 -17.91 9.29
C LYS A 257 -46.46 -18.85 10.18
N LEU A 258 -45.86 -18.35 11.27
CA LEU A 258 -45.11 -19.17 12.23
C LEU A 258 -46.02 -20.15 12.99
N PHE A 259 -47.28 -19.78 13.21
CA PHE A 259 -48.27 -20.64 13.85
C PHE A 259 -48.78 -21.75 12.92
N LEU A 260 -48.88 -21.48 11.61
CA LEU A 260 -49.32 -22.47 10.62
C LEU A 260 -48.22 -23.48 10.24
N ASP A 261 -46.95 -23.10 10.35
CA ASP A 261 -45.80 -23.99 10.05
C ASP A 261 -45.50 -24.98 11.19
N ARG A 262 -46.06 -24.76 12.40
CA ARG A 262 -45.86 -25.60 13.59
C ARG A 262 -47.06 -26.49 13.95
N LEU A 263 -48.10 -26.53 13.11
CA LEU A 263 -49.29 -27.37 13.23
C LEU A 263 -49.22 -28.52 12.22
#